data_AF-A0A5P9GZR9-F1
#
_entry.id   AF-A0A5P9GZR9-F1
#
_cell.length_a   1.000
_cell.length_b   1.000
_cell.length_c   1.000
_cell.angle_alpha   90.00
_cell.angle_beta   90.00
_cell.angle_gamma   90.00
#
_symmetry.space_group_name_H-M   'P 1'
#
loop_
_entity.id
_entity.type
_entity.pdbx_description
1 polymer ?
#
loop_
_entity_poly.entity_id
_entity_poly.type
_entity_poly.pdbx_seq_one_letter_code
_entity_poly.pdbx_strand_id
1 'polypeptide(L)'
;MYRVTLPTLGFFEAWRDAARRLLTHAVPPDQVEWGRGEDTSLFPADPLPEADGLHAATTTKEFLSLAKTALCHTGTEAPTLLYQALHRHQTNRRALANPADPIARKLSVLQKAVRRDIHKMHAFVRFRELPSEGQRRSFGAWFEPDHLILETGTPFFAKRFADMDWMIATPQGVARFEDGTHTFHPPAARPDLPEDAAEALWGTYFANIFNPARLHLQAMRSEMPLKYWKNLPETDLIPGMLADAEARVEKMRAAMPTEVPTHAERILSRLPQPSVPDLPNTMEEARAAAMHCKRCGLCEAATQTVWGRGHAQAKLMIVGEQPGDAEDLAGKPFVGPAGQLLTDLMDEAEVVDSWMTNAVKHFKFRPTGKRRMHQNPNRHEIDHCRWWLDLERRFVKPTLTVALGGSAAYALTGNDAPLKPRRGKIETAHDGGAVLVTWHPSYILRLDGPAAATARAELLDDLAAAADVIRADLSRPPTASSHV
;
A
#
# COMPACT_ATOMS: atom_id res chain seq x y z
N MET A 1 -11.13 -44.81 -8.40
CA MET A 1 -10.70 -43.48 -7.90
C MET A 1 -9.29 -43.24 -8.42
N TYR A 2 -9.05 -42.12 -9.09
CA TYR A 2 -7.74 -41.82 -9.68
C TYR A 2 -6.80 -41.28 -8.61
N ARG A 3 -5.55 -41.74 -8.62
CA ARG A 3 -4.49 -41.17 -7.76
C ARG A 3 -3.42 -40.50 -8.60
N VAL A 4 -3.08 -39.27 -8.22
CA VAL A 4 -2.02 -38.50 -8.86
C VAL A 4 -0.96 -38.15 -7.83
N THR A 5 0.23 -38.67 -8.03
CA THR A 5 1.39 -38.37 -7.19
C THR A 5 2.24 -37.30 -7.86
N LEU A 6 2.34 -36.13 -7.23
CA LEU A 6 3.15 -35.03 -7.75
C LEU A 6 4.63 -35.20 -7.35
N PRO A 7 5.58 -34.97 -8.27
CA PRO A 7 7.00 -34.98 -7.96
C PRO A 7 7.39 -33.82 -7.04
N THR A 8 8.59 -33.89 -6.46
CA THR A 8 9.13 -32.81 -5.59
C THR A 8 9.53 -31.56 -6.39
N LEU A 9 9.99 -31.73 -7.63
CA LEU A 9 10.36 -30.67 -8.59
C LEU A 9 9.51 -30.79 -9.84
N GLY A 10 9.23 -29.67 -10.52
CA GLY A 10 8.34 -29.65 -11.69
C GLY A 10 6.88 -29.92 -11.35
N PHE A 11 6.49 -29.83 -10.07
CA PHE A 11 5.17 -30.24 -9.59
C PHE A 11 4.03 -29.46 -10.23
N PHE A 12 4.25 -28.20 -10.63
CA PHE A 12 3.23 -27.41 -11.32
C PHE A 12 2.90 -28.00 -12.69
N GLU A 13 3.91 -28.37 -13.48
CA GLU A 13 3.72 -28.94 -14.81
C GLU A 13 3.07 -30.33 -14.71
N ALA A 14 3.53 -31.17 -13.78
CA ALA A 14 2.93 -32.47 -13.49
C ALA A 14 1.46 -32.35 -13.06
N TRP A 15 1.14 -31.40 -12.17
CA TRP A 15 -0.25 -31.15 -11.77
C TRP A 15 -1.09 -30.65 -12.95
N ARG A 16 -0.57 -29.71 -13.75
CA ARG A 16 -1.28 -29.14 -14.89
C ARG A 16 -1.65 -30.22 -15.91
N ASP A 17 -0.71 -31.08 -16.23
CA ASP A 17 -0.91 -32.12 -17.24
C ASP A 17 -1.88 -33.19 -16.73
N ALA A 18 -1.77 -33.62 -15.47
CA ALA A 18 -2.74 -34.54 -14.86
C ALA A 18 -4.14 -33.93 -14.76
N ALA A 19 -4.25 -32.68 -14.29
CA ALA A 19 -5.52 -31.97 -14.16
C ALA A 19 -6.20 -31.80 -15.52
N ARG A 20 -5.45 -31.52 -16.59
CA ARG A 20 -5.98 -31.46 -17.96
C ARG A 20 -6.54 -32.80 -18.41
N ARG A 21 -5.82 -33.91 -18.23
CA ARG A 21 -6.29 -35.24 -18.64
C ARG A 21 -7.55 -35.66 -17.90
N LEU A 22 -7.59 -35.43 -16.59
CA LEU A 22 -8.77 -35.70 -15.76
C LEU A 22 -9.98 -34.85 -16.20
N LEU A 23 -9.75 -33.57 -16.48
CA LEU A 23 -10.81 -32.66 -16.89
C LEU A 23 -11.38 -32.98 -18.27
N THR A 24 -10.53 -33.34 -19.23
CA THR A 24 -10.95 -33.74 -20.59
C THR A 24 -11.74 -35.06 -20.59
N HIS A 25 -11.58 -35.88 -19.56
CA HIS A 25 -12.39 -37.07 -19.27
C HIS A 25 -13.62 -36.81 -18.40
N ALA A 26 -13.89 -35.54 -18.05
CA ALA A 26 -14.98 -35.14 -17.15
C ALA A 26 -14.95 -35.87 -15.79
N VAL A 27 -13.75 -36.18 -15.28
CA VAL A 27 -13.59 -36.83 -13.97
C VAL A 27 -13.94 -35.83 -12.87
N PRO A 28 -14.93 -36.13 -12.01
CA PRO A 28 -15.35 -35.20 -10.98
C PRO A 28 -14.30 -35.14 -9.84
N PRO A 29 -14.17 -34.01 -9.12
CA PRO A 29 -13.09 -33.81 -8.15
C PRO A 29 -13.09 -34.78 -6.96
N ASP A 30 -14.23 -35.38 -6.61
CA ASP A 30 -14.37 -36.38 -5.55
C ASP A 30 -13.82 -37.76 -5.94
N GLN A 31 -13.53 -37.98 -7.22
CA GLN A 31 -12.91 -39.20 -7.73
C GLN A 31 -11.39 -39.10 -7.89
N VAL A 32 -10.77 -38.00 -7.44
CA VAL A 32 -9.34 -37.73 -7.60
C VAL A 32 -8.67 -37.53 -6.24
N GLU A 33 -7.67 -38.35 -5.96
CA GLU A 33 -6.79 -38.23 -4.82
C GLU A 33 -5.44 -37.66 -5.28
N TRP A 34 -5.00 -36.56 -4.65
CA TRP A 34 -3.72 -35.93 -4.95
C TRP A 34 -2.72 -36.19 -3.81
N GLY A 35 -1.57 -36.77 -4.14
CA GLY A 35 -0.46 -37.00 -3.21
C GLY A 35 0.80 -36.25 -3.63
N ARG A 36 1.80 -36.23 -2.74
CA ARG A 36 3.13 -35.68 -3.05
C ARG A 36 4.23 -36.64 -2.62
N GLY A 37 5.25 -36.79 -3.47
CA GLY A 37 6.38 -37.67 -3.16
C GLY A 37 5.96 -39.13 -3.01
N GLU A 38 6.52 -39.85 -2.05
CA GLU A 38 6.25 -41.28 -1.84
C GLU A 38 5.05 -41.54 -0.91
N ASP A 39 3.94 -40.82 -1.09
CA ASP A 39 2.70 -41.08 -0.35
C ASP A 39 2.14 -42.47 -0.72
N THR A 40 2.44 -43.48 0.10
CA THR A 40 1.83 -44.82 0.02
C THR A 40 0.44 -44.81 0.65
N SER A 41 -0.59 -44.68 -0.17
CA SER A 41 -1.97 -44.89 0.27
C SER A 41 -2.36 -46.36 0.16
N LEU A 42 -3.07 -46.85 1.20
CA LEU A 42 -3.42 -48.25 1.42
C LEU A 42 -4.53 -48.77 0.48
N PHE A 43 -5.18 -47.89 -0.28
CA PHE A 43 -6.30 -48.24 -1.14
C PHE A 43 -5.89 -48.34 -2.61
N PRO A 44 -6.45 -49.31 -3.37
CA PRO A 44 -6.24 -49.42 -4.81
C PRO A 44 -6.77 -48.18 -5.53
N ALA A 45 -6.00 -47.68 -6.50
CA ALA A 45 -6.33 -46.52 -7.30
C ALA A 45 -6.17 -46.82 -8.79
N ASP A 46 -7.01 -46.17 -9.61
CA ASP A 46 -6.95 -46.28 -11.06
C ASP A 46 -5.81 -45.40 -11.59
N PRO A 47 -5.05 -45.87 -12.59
CA PRO A 47 -4.05 -45.04 -13.26
C PRO A 47 -4.72 -43.88 -14.00
N LEU A 48 -3.99 -42.77 -14.14
CA LEU A 48 -4.44 -41.67 -14.99
C LEU A 48 -4.66 -42.13 -16.44
N PRO A 49 -5.65 -41.58 -17.16
CA PRO A 49 -5.80 -41.82 -18.59
C PRO A 49 -4.51 -41.48 -19.35
N GLU A 50 -4.15 -42.32 -20.33
CA GLU A 50 -2.92 -42.18 -21.10
C GLU A 50 -2.95 -40.99 -22.07
N ALA A 51 -4.14 -40.62 -22.56
CA ALA A 51 -4.36 -39.54 -23.52
C ALA A 51 -5.34 -38.48 -23.01
N ASP A 52 -5.53 -37.41 -23.78
CA ASP A 52 -6.59 -36.43 -23.55
C ASP A 52 -7.97 -37.02 -23.93
N GLY A 53 -9.01 -36.67 -23.17
CA GLY A 53 -10.38 -37.11 -23.41
C GLY A 53 -11.14 -36.23 -24.41
N LEU A 54 -12.45 -36.51 -24.57
CA LEU A 54 -13.31 -35.87 -25.58
C LEU A 54 -13.74 -34.43 -25.24
N HIS A 55 -13.59 -33.98 -23.99
CA HIS A 55 -14.05 -32.65 -23.56
C HIS A 55 -12.94 -31.61 -23.69
N ALA A 56 -13.30 -30.40 -24.13
CA ALA A 56 -12.36 -29.29 -24.15
C ALA A 56 -12.13 -28.73 -22.73
N ALA A 57 -10.85 -28.61 -22.33
CA ALA A 57 -10.46 -27.96 -21.09
C ALA A 57 -10.00 -26.52 -21.35
N THR A 58 -10.64 -25.53 -20.69
CA THR A 58 -10.24 -24.12 -20.80
C THR A 58 -9.92 -23.52 -19.44
N THR A 59 -9.01 -22.54 -19.40
CA THR A 59 -8.67 -21.81 -18.17
C THR A 59 -8.19 -20.40 -18.49
N THR A 60 -7.99 -19.57 -17.46
CA THR A 60 -7.48 -18.20 -17.61
C THR A 60 -6.03 -18.08 -17.14
N LYS A 61 -5.36 -17.01 -17.58
CA LYS A 61 -3.99 -16.70 -17.14
C LYS A 61 -3.93 -16.41 -15.64
N GLU A 62 -4.98 -15.80 -15.09
CA GLU A 62 -5.11 -15.50 -13.67
C GLU A 62 -5.18 -16.78 -12.84
N PHE A 63 -5.95 -17.77 -13.30
CA PHE A 63 -6.02 -19.08 -12.65
C PHE A 63 -4.67 -19.80 -12.69
N LEU A 64 -3.98 -19.81 -13.83
CA LEU A 64 -2.65 -20.43 -13.93
C LEU A 64 -1.62 -19.77 -13.00
N SER A 65 -1.66 -18.45 -12.88
CA SER A 65 -0.79 -17.70 -11.95
C SER A 65 -1.10 -18.02 -10.48
N LEU A 66 -2.39 -18.14 -10.14
CA LEU A 66 -2.84 -18.60 -8.83
C LEU A 66 -2.34 -20.02 -8.55
N ALA A 67 -2.57 -20.96 -9.47
CA ALA A 67 -2.20 -22.36 -9.32
C ALA A 67 -0.68 -22.52 -9.15
N LYS A 68 0.12 -21.86 -9.99
CA LYS A 68 1.59 -21.88 -9.91
C LYS A 68 2.11 -21.45 -8.54
N THR A 69 1.45 -20.48 -7.90
CA THR A 69 1.82 -20.02 -6.57
C THR A 69 1.25 -20.92 -5.47
N ALA A 70 -0.06 -21.19 -5.47
CA ALA A 70 -0.74 -21.92 -4.40
C ALA A 70 -0.25 -23.37 -4.28
N LEU A 71 0.12 -24.02 -5.40
CA LEU A 71 0.72 -25.36 -5.37
C LEU A 71 2.06 -25.40 -4.66
N CYS A 72 2.79 -24.28 -4.50
CA CYS A 72 4.02 -24.29 -3.71
C CYS A 72 3.75 -24.52 -2.21
N HIS A 73 2.52 -24.31 -1.74
CA HIS A 73 2.18 -24.48 -0.33
C HIS A 73 2.40 -25.93 0.10
N THR A 74 3.03 -26.16 1.26
CA THR A 74 3.43 -27.50 1.76
C THR A 74 2.26 -28.37 2.21
N GLY A 75 1.14 -27.78 2.60
CA GLY A 75 -0.09 -28.52 2.90
C GLY A 75 -0.64 -29.32 1.71
N THR A 76 -1.32 -30.43 1.99
CA THR A 76 -1.81 -31.41 0.99
C THR A 76 -3.09 -30.98 0.25
N GLU A 77 -3.78 -29.94 0.73
CA GLU A 77 -5.08 -29.54 0.19
C GLU A 77 -5.00 -28.73 -1.13
N ALA A 78 -3.85 -28.13 -1.46
CA ALA A 78 -3.73 -27.20 -2.59
C ALA A 78 -4.07 -27.84 -3.95
N PRO A 79 -3.54 -29.03 -4.32
CA PRO A 79 -3.86 -29.67 -5.59
C PRO A 79 -5.35 -29.99 -5.75
N THR A 80 -5.97 -30.50 -4.67
CA THR A 80 -7.40 -30.85 -4.64
C THR A 80 -8.28 -29.61 -4.80
N LEU A 81 -8.01 -28.55 -4.02
CA LEU A 81 -8.76 -27.29 -4.09
C LEU A 81 -8.64 -26.64 -5.47
N LEU A 82 -7.46 -26.70 -6.08
CA LEU A 82 -7.24 -26.17 -7.43
C LEU A 82 -7.97 -26.99 -8.49
N TYR A 83 -8.00 -28.32 -8.36
CA TYR A 83 -8.75 -29.16 -9.31
C TYR A 83 -10.26 -28.92 -9.19
N GLN A 84 -10.79 -28.81 -7.97
CA GLN A 84 -12.19 -28.42 -7.72
C GLN A 84 -12.51 -27.04 -8.33
N ALA A 85 -11.61 -26.08 -8.15
CA ALA A 85 -11.75 -24.75 -8.72
C ALA A 85 -11.72 -24.76 -10.25
N LEU A 86 -10.82 -25.54 -10.86
CA LEU A 86 -10.69 -25.69 -12.31
C LEU A 86 -11.91 -26.39 -12.93
N HIS A 87 -12.45 -27.41 -12.25
CA HIS A 87 -13.66 -28.10 -12.67
C HIS A 87 -14.86 -27.15 -12.68
N ARG A 88 -15.05 -26.37 -11.60
CA ARG A 88 -16.09 -25.31 -11.54
C ARG A 88 -15.88 -24.22 -12.58
N HIS A 89 -14.64 -23.94 -12.97
CA HIS A 89 -14.32 -22.95 -13.99
C HIS A 89 -14.85 -23.32 -15.38
N GLN A 90 -15.02 -24.62 -15.68
CA GLN A 90 -15.54 -25.05 -16.99
C GLN A 90 -16.99 -24.61 -17.22
N THR A 91 -17.81 -24.60 -16.16
CA THR A 91 -19.21 -24.17 -16.24
C THR A 91 -19.39 -22.70 -15.87
N ASN A 92 -18.53 -22.15 -15.00
CA ASN A 92 -18.57 -20.74 -14.61
C ASN A 92 -17.16 -20.13 -14.54
N ARG A 93 -16.77 -19.42 -15.61
CA ARG A 93 -15.46 -18.74 -15.70
C ARG A 93 -15.21 -17.70 -14.61
N ARG A 94 -16.27 -17.17 -13.97
CA ARG A 94 -16.19 -16.18 -12.88
C ARG A 94 -16.32 -16.80 -11.50
N ALA A 95 -16.34 -18.13 -11.37
CA ALA A 95 -16.54 -18.82 -10.09
C ALA A 95 -15.56 -18.36 -8.98
N LEU A 96 -14.33 -18.02 -9.34
CA LEU A 96 -13.30 -17.55 -8.41
C LEU A 96 -13.19 -16.02 -8.31
N ALA A 97 -14.05 -15.28 -9.01
CA ALA A 97 -14.09 -13.83 -8.92
C ALA A 97 -14.80 -13.35 -7.65
N ASN A 98 -15.62 -14.20 -7.02
CA ASN A 98 -16.32 -13.88 -5.77
C ASN A 98 -15.41 -14.12 -4.56
N PRO A 99 -15.04 -13.07 -3.78
CA PRO A 99 -14.23 -13.21 -2.58
C PRO A 99 -14.88 -14.01 -1.45
N ALA A 100 -16.21 -14.16 -1.46
CA ALA A 100 -16.96 -14.94 -0.48
C ALA A 100 -16.98 -16.44 -0.80
N ASP A 101 -16.49 -16.87 -1.97
CA ASP A 101 -16.42 -18.28 -2.32
C ASP A 101 -15.44 -19.04 -1.39
N PRO A 102 -15.86 -20.14 -0.73
CA PRO A 102 -15.00 -20.86 0.21
C PRO A 102 -13.70 -21.39 -0.39
N ILE A 103 -13.73 -21.87 -1.64
CA ILE A 103 -12.54 -22.40 -2.33
C ILE A 103 -11.62 -21.23 -2.69
N ALA A 104 -12.17 -20.15 -3.26
CA ALA A 104 -11.38 -18.96 -3.58
C ALA A 104 -10.69 -18.37 -2.34
N ARG A 105 -11.39 -18.31 -1.20
CA ARG A 105 -10.84 -17.82 0.07
C ARG A 105 -9.69 -18.71 0.56
N LYS A 106 -9.87 -20.04 0.57
CA LYS A 106 -8.80 -20.98 0.98
C LYS A 106 -7.58 -20.85 0.07
N LEU A 107 -7.78 -20.85 -1.26
CA LEU A 107 -6.69 -20.67 -2.23
C LEU A 107 -5.96 -19.33 -2.05
N SER A 108 -6.68 -18.25 -1.72
CA SER A 108 -6.08 -16.95 -1.44
C SER A 108 -5.19 -16.96 -0.19
N VAL A 109 -5.60 -17.66 0.86
CA VAL A 109 -4.79 -17.82 2.09
C VAL A 109 -3.50 -18.58 1.77
N LEU A 110 -3.59 -19.71 1.08
CA LEU A 110 -2.43 -20.51 0.66
C LEU A 110 -1.46 -19.68 -0.21
N GLN A 111 -2.01 -18.95 -1.19
CA GLN A 111 -1.23 -18.08 -2.06
C GLN A 111 -0.51 -16.97 -1.28
N LYS A 112 -1.18 -16.33 -0.31
CA LYS A 112 -0.57 -15.29 0.52
C LYS A 112 0.57 -15.82 1.38
N ALA A 113 0.41 -17.02 1.96
CA ALA A 113 1.46 -17.67 2.75
C ALA A 113 2.71 -17.94 1.89
N VAL A 114 2.53 -18.56 0.71
CA VAL A 114 3.62 -18.79 -0.26
C VAL A 114 4.30 -17.49 -0.69
N ARG A 115 3.53 -16.44 -1.04
CA ARG A 115 4.11 -15.15 -1.46
C ARG A 115 4.95 -14.50 -0.37
N ARG A 116 4.51 -14.62 0.89
CA ARG A 116 5.29 -14.13 2.03
C ARG A 116 6.61 -14.89 2.15
N ASP A 117 6.61 -16.20 1.96
CA ASP A 117 7.83 -17.02 2.02
C ASP A 117 8.79 -16.71 0.85
N ILE A 118 8.28 -16.51 -0.36
CA ILE A 118 9.07 -16.01 -1.50
C ILE A 118 9.71 -14.65 -1.17
N HIS A 119 8.94 -13.73 -0.60
CA HIS A 119 9.47 -12.43 -0.20
C HIS A 119 10.58 -12.54 0.85
N LYS A 120 10.42 -13.44 1.83
CA LYS A 120 11.48 -13.75 2.81
C LYS A 120 12.73 -14.28 2.12
N MET A 121 12.59 -15.20 1.17
CA MET A 121 13.73 -15.70 0.39
C MET A 121 14.47 -14.54 -0.29
N HIS A 122 13.74 -13.65 -0.98
CA HIS A 122 14.34 -12.48 -1.65
C HIS A 122 15.05 -11.52 -0.68
N ALA A 123 14.54 -11.38 0.54
CA ALA A 123 15.09 -10.47 1.54
C ALA A 123 16.28 -11.06 2.33
N PHE A 124 16.25 -12.36 2.61
CA PHE A 124 17.13 -12.99 3.61
C PHE A 124 18.12 -14.01 3.03
N VAL A 125 18.02 -14.39 1.76
CA VAL A 125 19.10 -15.16 1.12
C VAL A 125 20.38 -14.34 1.15
N ARG A 126 21.47 -14.97 1.57
CA ARG A 126 22.82 -14.40 1.62
C ARG A 126 23.74 -15.29 0.81
N PHE A 127 24.39 -14.69 -0.17
CA PHE A 127 25.37 -15.36 -1.01
C PHE A 127 26.74 -15.22 -0.37
N ARG A 128 27.47 -16.33 -0.31
CA ARG A 128 28.86 -16.39 0.12
C ARG A 128 29.70 -16.83 -1.07
N GLU A 129 30.82 -16.17 -1.28
CA GLU A 129 31.72 -16.50 -2.39
C GLU A 129 32.33 -17.89 -2.18
N LEU A 130 32.25 -18.73 -3.20
CA LEU A 130 32.84 -20.06 -3.23
C LEU A 130 34.17 -20.00 -4.01
N PRO A 131 35.17 -20.80 -3.64
CA PRO A 131 36.34 -21.00 -4.49
C PRO A 131 35.91 -21.43 -5.89
N SER A 132 36.30 -20.67 -6.92
CA SER A 132 35.97 -20.96 -8.32
C SER A 132 37.26 -21.05 -9.13
N GLU A 133 37.41 -22.12 -9.91
CA GLU A 133 38.47 -22.29 -10.90
C GLU A 133 38.10 -21.67 -12.27
N GLY A 134 36.84 -21.20 -12.42
CA GLY A 134 36.31 -20.62 -13.65
C GLY A 134 36.56 -19.11 -13.80
N GLN A 135 36.31 -18.57 -14.99
CA GLN A 135 36.37 -17.12 -15.25
C GLN A 135 35.26 -16.33 -14.54
N ARG A 136 34.17 -16.99 -14.15
CA ARG A 136 33.04 -16.39 -13.45
C ARG A 136 33.14 -16.68 -11.94
N ARG A 137 32.81 -15.67 -11.13
CA ARG A 137 32.74 -15.79 -9.67
C ARG A 137 31.57 -16.70 -9.31
N SER A 138 31.79 -17.59 -8.35
CA SER A 138 30.81 -18.58 -7.89
C SER A 138 30.35 -18.25 -6.49
N PHE A 139 29.06 -18.39 -6.23
CA PHE A 139 28.46 -18.09 -4.92
C PHE A 139 27.53 -19.20 -4.43
N GLY A 140 27.49 -19.41 -3.12
CA GLY A 140 26.63 -20.38 -2.47
C GLY A 140 25.75 -19.74 -1.41
N ALA A 141 24.52 -20.23 -1.26
CA ALA A 141 23.59 -19.81 -0.22
C ALA A 141 22.80 -20.99 0.33
N TRP A 142 22.44 -20.92 1.62
CA TRP A 142 21.50 -21.84 2.27
C TRP A 142 20.25 -21.10 2.71
N PHE A 143 19.07 -21.65 2.40
CA PHE A 143 17.79 -21.07 2.81
C PHE A 143 16.79 -22.15 3.25
N GLU A 144 16.01 -21.86 4.29
CA GLU A 144 15.02 -22.78 4.87
C GLU A 144 13.60 -22.23 4.67
N PRO A 145 12.97 -22.51 3.51
CA PRO A 145 11.62 -22.04 3.24
C PRO A 145 10.56 -22.81 4.04
N ASP A 146 9.45 -22.15 4.35
CA ASP A 146 8.25 -22.79 4.93
C ASP A 146 7.46 -23.59 3.86
N HIS A 147 7.66 -23.25 2.59
CA HIS A 147 6.93 -23.80 1.44
C HIS A 147 7.87 -24.24 0.30
N LEU A 148 7.35 -24.96 -0.69
CA LEU A 148 8.09 -25.47 -1.86
C LEU A 148 8.33 -24.35 -2.90
N ILE A 149 9.04 -23.30 -2.50
CA ILE A 149 9.16 -22.06 -3.28
C ILE A 149 10.36 -22.01 -4.21
N LEU A 150 11.23 -23.01 -4.19
CA LEU A 150 12.52 -22.98 -4.88
C LEU A 150 12.38 -22.60 -6.36
N GLU A 151 11.53 -23.30 -7.11
CA GLU A 151 11.34 -23.08 -8.55
C GLU A 151 10.67 -21.74 -8.88
N THR A 152 9.83 -21.24 -7.98
CA THR A 152 9.06 -20.01 -8.18
C THR A 152 9.80 -18.77 -7.69
N GLY A 153 10.63 -18.90 -6.65
CA GLY A 153 11.33 -17.81 -5.98
C GLY A 153 12.68 -17.48 -6.60
N THR A 154 13.42 -18.48 -7.07
CA THR A 154 14.80 -18.33 -7.57
C THR A 154 14.98 -17.65 -8.93
N PRO A 155 14.01 -17.64 -9.86
CA PRO A 155 14.14 -16.85 -11.09
C PRO A 155 14.34 -15.34 -10.85
N PHE A 156 14.02 -14.82 -9.67
CA PHE A 156 14.35 -13.47 -9.25
C PHE A 156 15.86 -13.23 -9.23
N PHE A 157 16.62 -14.17 -8.67
CA PHE A 157 18.08 -14.09 -8.57
C PHE A 157 18.74 -14.28 -9.94
N ALA A 158 18.25 -15.21 -10.76
CA ALA A 158 18.76 -15.44 -12.12
C ALA A 158 18.72 -14.17 -12.99
N LYS A 159 17.67 -13.35 -12.82
CA LYS A 159 17.53 -12.09 -13.55
C LYS A 159 18.41 -10.96 -13.02
N ARG A 160 18.73 -10.96 -11.72
CA ARG A 160 19.41 -9.86 -11.04
C ARG A 160 20.92 -10.08 -10.89
N PHE A 161 21.32 -11.34 -10.83
CA PHE A 161 22.70 -11.82 -10.64
C PHE A 161 23.09 -12.73 -11.81
N ALA A 162 22.87 -12.23 -13.03
CA ALA A 162 23.13 -12.97 -14.28
C ALA A 162 24.63 -12.97 -14.67
N ASP A 163 25.41 -12.09 -14.05
CA ASP A 163 26.85 -11.87 -14.26
C ASP A 163 27.74 -12.81 -13.44
N MET A 164 27.16 -13.55 -12.50
CA MET A 164 27.84 -14.51 -11.64
C MET A 164 27.21 -15.90 -11.72
N ASP A 165 27.94 -16.91 -11.26
CA ASP A 165 27.39 -18.24 -11.05
C ASP A 165 26.98 -18.37 -9.59
N TRP A 166 25.83 -18.99 -9.33
CA TRP A 166 25.35 -19.11 -7.97
C TRP A 166 24.51 -20.37 -7.72
N MET A 167 24.50 -20.79 -6.46
CA MET A 167 23.73 -21.91 -5.96
C MET A 167 22.93 -21.49 -4.73
N ILE A 168 21.64 -21.82 -4.71
CA ILE A 168 20.80 -21.71 -3.51
C ILE A 168 20.32 -23.12 -3.14
N ALA A 169 20.81 -23.63 -2.03
CA ALA A 169 20.41 -24.92 -1.48
C ALA A 169 19.33 -24.72 -0.39
N THR A 170 18.33 -25.60 -0.40
CA THR A 170 17.29 -25.70 0.63
C THR A 170 17.12 -27.16 1.05
N PRO A 171 16.43 -27.45 2.16
CA PRO A 171 16.10 -28.83 2.54
C PRO A 171 15.27 -29.60 1.51
N GLN A 172 14.64 -28.92 0.54
CA GLN A 172 13.74 -29.52 -0.44
C GLN A 172 14.32 -29.58 -1.86
N GLY A 173 15.49 -28.97 -2.11
CA GLY A 173 16.11 -28.96 -3.42
C GLY A 173 17.24 -27.95 -3.54
N VAL A 174 17.92 -27.96 -4.68
CA VAL A 174 18.99 -27.01 -4.98
C VAL A 174 18.70 -26.32 -6.31
N ALA A 175 18.74 -24.99 -6.33
CA ALA A 175 18.72 -24.20 -7.55
C ALA A 175 20.14 -23.78 -7.90
N ARG A 176 20.53 -23.94 -9.17
CA ARG A 176 21.83 -23.54 -9.70
C ARG A 176 21.64 -22.61 -10.90
N PHE A 177 22.47 -21.59 -10.97
CA PHE A 177 22.60 -20.73 -12.12
C PHE A 177 24.07 -20.74 -12.54
N GLU A 178 24.35 -21.38 -13.66
CA GLU A 178 25.70 -21.58 -14.19
C GLU A 178 25.66 -21.24 -15.68
N ASP A 179 26.54 -20.33 -16.12
CA ASP A 179 26.67 -19.89 -17.52
C ASP A 179 25.32 -19.52 -18.19
N GLY A 180 24.52 -18.69 -17.50
CA GLY A 180 23.23 -18.22 -18.00
C GLY A 180 22.09 -19.26 -17.91
N THR A 181 22.37 -20.47 -17.45
CA THR A 181 21.41 -21.57 -17.38
C THR A 181 20.92 -21.78 -15.95
N HIS A 182 19.59 -21.75 -15.76
CA HIS A 182 18.95 -21.97 -14.46
C HIS A 182 18.41 -23.41 -14.36
N THR A 183 18.94 -24.19 -13.42
CA THR A 183 18.59 -25.62 -13.24
C THR A 183 18.19 -25.94 -11.80
N PHE A 184 17.39 -27.00 -11.63
CA PHE A 184 16.90 -27.48 -10.35
C PHE A 184 17.32 -28.92 -10.11
N HIS A 185 17.73 -29.22 -8.89
CA HIS A 185 18.29 -30.51 -8.48
C HIS A 185 17.63 -30.99 -7.18
N PRO A 186 17.59 -32.30 -6.92
CA PRO A 186 17.11 -32.87 -5.66
C PRO A 186 17.81 -32.27 -4.42
N PRO A 187 17.23 -32.40 -3.22
CA PRO A 187 17.86 -31.93 -1.98
C PRO A 187 19.27 -32.49 -1.83
N ALA A 188 20.19 -31.63 -1.42
CA ALA A 188 21.56 -32.00 -1.05
C ALA A 188 21.81 -31.63 0.41
N ALA A 189 22.89 -32.17 0.99
CA ALA A 189 23.37 -31.72 2.28
C ALA A 189 23.64 -30.21 2.24
N ARG A 190 23.46 -29.53 3.38
CA ARG A 190 23.79 -28.10 3.50
C ARG A 190 25.23 -27.89 3.01
N PRO A 191 25.45 -27.00 2.01
CA PRO A 191 26.78 -26.78 1.48
C PRO A 191 27.68 -26.18 2.57
N ASP A 192 28.95 -26.57 2.56
CA ASP A 192 29.97 -25.95 3.40
C ASP A 192 30.28 -24.56 2.84
N LEU A 193 29.70 -23.53 3.45
CA LEU A 193 29.83 -22.16 2.99
C LEU A 193 30.93 -21.47 3.80
N PRO A 194 31.99 -20.94 3.17
CA PRO A 194 33.12 -20.32 3.89
C PRO A 194 32.67 -19.12 4.71
N GLU A 195 33.45 -18.77 5.75
CA GLU A 195 33.29 -17.51 6.46
C GLU A 195 33.63 -16.35 5.51
N ASP A 196 32.72 -15.40 5.37
CA ASP A 196 32.84 -14.33 4.39
C ASP A 196 33.53 -13.10 5.02
N ALA A 197 34.67 -12.70 4.45
CA ALA A 197 35.44 -11.52 4.87
C ALA A 197 34.63 -10.21 4.75
N ALA A 198 33.57 -10.17 3.94
CA ALA A 198 32.66 -9.02 3.80
C ALA A 198 31.65 -8.89 4.98
N GLU A 199 31.47 -9.93 5.82
CA GLU A 199 30.56 -9.88 6.96
C GLU A 199 30.99 -8.85 8.01
N ALA A 200 32.30 -8.63 8.19
CA ALA A 200 32.83 -7.63 9.12
C ALA A 200 32.53 -6.19 8.66
N LEU A 201 32.64 -5.92 7.36
CA LEU A 201 32.31 -4.61 6.76
C LEU A 201 30.81 -4.35 6.82
N TRP A 202 30.00 -5.36 6.50
CA TRP A 202 28.55 -5.26 6.57
C TRP A 202 28.04 -5.11 8.01
N GLY A 203 28.60 -5.85 8.96
CA GLY A 203 28.30 -5.72 10.39
C GLY A 203 28.64 -4.32 10.92
N THR A 204 29.79 -3.77 10.50
CA THR A 204 30.18 -2.39 10.84
C THR A 204 29.20 -1.37 10.25
N TYR A 205 28.79 -1.54 9.00
CA TYR A 205 27.77 -0.70 8.37
C TYR A 205 26.42 -0.80 9.11
N PHE A 206 25.94 -2.02 9.37
CA PHE A 206 24.67 -2.30 10.06
C PHE A 206 24.64 -1.67 11.46
N ALA A 207 25.71 -1.80 12.24
CA ALA A 207 25.83 -1.21 13.56
C ALA A 207 25.77 0.33 13.55
N ASN A 208 26.25 0.96 12.47
CA ASN A 208 26.26 2.41 12.31
C ASN A 208 24.93 2.99 11.81
N ILE A 209 24.17 2.24 11.00
CA ILE A 209 22.84 2.69 10.51
C ILE A 209 21.70 2.38 11.48
N PHE A 210 21.93 1.50 12.46
CA PHE A 210 20.92 1.11 13.43
C PHE A 210 20.56 2.30 14.34
N ASN A 211 19.28 2.67 14.31
CA ASN A 211 18.76 3.73 15.15
C ASN A 211 18.14 3.12 16.44
N PRO A 212 18.82 3.23 17.59
CA PRO A 212 18.34 2.65 18.85
C PRO A 212 17.02 3.28 19.32
N ALA A 213 16.69 4.51 18.91
CA ALA A 213 15.43 5.17 19.26
C ALA A 213 14.19 4.63 18.51
N ARG A 214 14.37 3.74 17.52
CA ARG A 214 13.27 3.14 16.72
C ARG A 214 13.09 1.63 16.96
N LEU A 215 13.59 1.12 18.08
CA LEU A 215 13.55 -0.29 18.42
C LEU A 215 12.11 -0.76 18.74
N HIS A 216 11.59 -1.69 17.93
CA HIS A 216 10.30 -2.36 18.18
C HIS A 216 10.43 -3.88 18.08
N LEU A 217 10.83 -4.51 19.19
CA LEU A 217 11.22 -5.93 19.26
C LEU A 217 10.15 -6.90 18.74
N GLN A 218 8.87 -6.61 18.98
CA GLN A 218 7.78 -7.47 18.50
C GLN A 218 7.63 -7.42 16.97
N ALA A 219 7.83 -6.24 16.36
CA ALA A 219 7.78 -6.07 14.91
C ALA A 219 9.03 -6.66 14.25
N MET A 220 10.19 -6.52 14.90
CA MET A 220 11.44 -7.13 14.46
C MET A 220 11.33 -8.66 14.45
N ARG A 221 10.72 -9.28 15.47
CA ARG A 221 10.51 -10.74 15.55
C ARG A 221 9.45 -11.25 14.57
N SER A 222 8.45 -10.44 14.21
CA SER A 222 7.43 -10.83 13.22
C SER A 222 7.95 -10.75 11.79
N GLU A 223 8.77 -9.74 11.48
CA GLU A 223 9.36 -9.56 10.14
C GLU A 223 10.63 -10.40 9.93
N MET A 224 11.37 -10.70 11.00
CA MET A 224 12.60 -11.50 10.98
C MET A 224 12.50 -12.70 11.95
N PRO A 225 11.90 -13.82 11.52
CA PRO A 225 11.76 -15.02 12.35
C PRO A 225 13.11 -15.57 12.83
N LEU A 226 13.17 -16.00 14.10
CA LEU A 226 14.39 -16.47 14.79
C LEU A 226 15.14 -17.59 14.05
N LYS A 227 14.45 -18.43 13.26
CA LYS A 227 15.09 -19.51 12.51
C LYS A 227 16.11 -19.02 11.47
N TYR A 228 15.93 -17.81 10.92
CA TYR A 228 16.85 -17.25 9.92
C TYR A 228 18.06 -16.55 10.54
N TRP A 229 18.05 -16.30 11.85
CA TRP A 229 19.12 -15.54 12.52
C TRP A 229 20.47 -16.25 12.42
N LYS A 230 20.48 -17.59 12.46
CA LYS A 230 21.70 -18.41 12.30
C LYS A 230 22.42 -18.22 10.96
N ASN A 231 21.77 -17.60 9.98
CA ASN A 231 22.32 -17.34 8.65
C ASN A 231 22.52 -15.83 8.40
N LEU A 232 22.38 -14.99 9.43
CA LEU A 232 22.47 -13.53 9.36
C LEU A 232 23.56 -13.03 10.32
N PRO A 233 24.75 -12.63 9.82
CA PRO A 233 25.85 -12.15 10.66
C PRO A 233 25.49 -10.89 11.48
N GLU A 234 24.52 -10.10 11.01
CA GLU A 234 24.03 -8.91 11.73
C GLU A 234 23.31 -9.28 13.03
N THR A 235 22.78 -10.50 13.15
CA THR A 235 22.02 -10.90 14.34
C THR A 235 22.90 -11.16 15.55
N ASP A 236 24.18 -11.45 15.36
CA ASP A 236 25.17 -11.56 16.44
C ASP A 236 25.43 -10.20 17.12
N LEU A 237 25.24 -9.10 16.38
CA LEU A 237 25.41 -7.74 16.90
C LEU A 237 24.18 -7.24 17.67
N ILE A 238 23.00 -7.82 17.43
CA ILE A 238 21.72 -7.35 17.99
C ILE A 238 21.72 -7.36 19.53
N PRO A 239 22.15 -8.41 20.24
CA PRO A 239 22.15 -8.41 21.71
C PRO A 239 23.01 -7.29 22.31
N GLY A 240 24.21 -7.06 21.77
CA GLY A 240 25.09 -5.96 22.20
C GLY A 240 24.51 -4.59 21.88
N MET A 241 23.92 -4.43 20.70
CA MET A 241 23.28 -3.18 20.29
C MET A 241 22.02 -2.86 21.09
N LEU A 242 21.28 -3.88 21.57
CA LEU A 242 20.16 -3.71 22.48
C LEU A 242 20.60 -3.32 23.88
N ALA A 243 21.69 -3.92 24.39
CA ALA A 243 22.27 -3.55 25.68
C ALA A 243 22.81 -2.11 25.68
N ASP A 244 23.42 -1.68 24.57
CA ASP A 244 23.96 -0.34 24.40
C ASP A 244 22.90 0.71 23.98
N ALA A 245 21.68 0.28 23.65
CA ALA A 245 20.67 1.14 23.03
C ALA A 245 20.31 2.35 23.90
N GLU A 246 20.03 2.13 25.19
CA GLU A 246 19.67 3.20 26.13
C GLU A 246 20.82 4.20 26.33
N ALA A 247 22.05 3.69 26.49
CA ALA A 247 23.24 4.53 26.63
C ALA A 247 23.51 5.37 25.38
N ARG A 248 23.29 4.80 24.18
CA ARG A 248 23.42 5.53 22.90
C ARG A 248 22.32 6.58 22.73
N VAL A 249 21.09 6.30 23.14
CA VAL A 249 19.98 7.28 23.12
C VAL A 249 20.28 8.45 24.05
N GLU A 250 20.77 8.19 25.26
CA GLU A 250 21.15 9.25 26.20
C GLU A 250 22.34 10.07 25.68
N LYS A 251 23.32 9.43 25.05
CA LYS A 251 24.45 10.13 24.39
C LYS A 251 24.01 10.94 23.17
N MET A 252 23.05 10.46 22.38
CA MET A 252 22.44 11.21 21.27
C MET A 252 21.64 12.40 21.79
N ARG A 253 20.88 12.24 22.88
CA ARG A 253 20.14 13.30 23.54
C ARG A 253 21.07 14.38 24.12
N ALA A 254 22.17 13.97 24.74
CA ALA A 254 23.21 14.87 25.24
C ALA A 254 24.00 15.55 24.10
N ALA A 255 24.14 14.90 22.95
CA ALA A 255 24.78 15.43 21.74
C ALA A 255 23.79 16.11 20.78
N MET A 256 22.54 16.35 21.18
CA MET A 256 21.61 17.13 20.36
C MET A 256 22.20 18.51 20.13
N PRO A 257 22.28 18.99 18.87
CA PRO A 257 22.83 20.29 18.59
C PRO A 257 21.93 21.33 19.26
N THR A 258 22.41 21.89 20.37
CA THR A 258 21.69 22.94 21.09
C THR A 258 22.00 24.31 20.47
N GLU A 259 23.09 24.43 19.71
CA GLU A 259 23.45 25.66 19.00
C GLU A 259 23.91 25.37 17.58
N VAL A 260 23.45 26.21 16.66
CA VAL A 260 23.87 26.21 15.26
C VAL A 260 25.38 26.50 15.23
N PRO A 261 26.21 25.69 14.53
CA PRO A 261 27.63 25.98 14.42
C PRO A 261 27.82 27.41 13.88
N THR A 262 28.70 28.21 14.48
CA THR A 262 28.96 29.61 14.07
C THR A 262 29.36 29.75 12.58
N HIS A 263 29.94 28.70 11.99
CA HIS A 263 30.23 28.68 10.56
C HIS A 263 28.97 28.51 9.69
N ALA A 264 27.94 27.84 10.19
CA ALA A 264 26.67 27.65 9.50
C ALA A 264 25.90 28.97 9.44
N GLU A 265 25.98 29.84 10.44
CA GLU A 265 25.46 31.23 10.35
C GLU A 265 26.12 31.99 9.21
N ARG A 266 27.44 31.91 9.05
CA ARG A 266 28.18 32.55 7.95
C ARG A 266 27.82 31.98 6.56
N ILE A 267 27.43 30.72 6.47
CA ILE A 267 26.97 30.11 5.22
C ILE A 267 25.53 30.52 4.94
N LEU A 268 24.66 30.46 5.95
CA LEU A 268 23.25 30.89 5.87
C LEU A 268 23.12 32.39 5.56
N SER A 269 24.07 33.22 6.00
CA SER A 269 24.12 34.66 5.68
C SER A 269 24.60 34.96 4.26
N ARG A 270 25.23 33.99 3.59
CA ARG A 270 25.77 34.12 2.21
C ARG A 270 24.89 33.46 1.17
N LEU A 271 24.07 32.49 1.57
CA LEU A 271 23.02 31.96 0.72
C LEU A 271 22.01 33.09 0.45
N PRO A 272 21.56 33.28 -0.80
CA PRO A 272 20.39 34.12 -1.05
C PRO A 272 19.26 33.53 -0.22
N GLN A 273 18.87 34.21 0.85
CA GLN A 273 17.65 33.83 1.52
C GLN A 273 16.54 34.02 0.50
N PRO A 274 15.74 32.99 0.19
CA PRO A 274 14.52 33.23 -0.56
C PRO A 274 13.79 34.30 0.24
N SER A 275 13.60 35.47 -0.37
CA SER A 275 12.75 36.51 0.20
C SER A 275 11.48 35.78 0.62
N VAL A 276 11.18 35.75 1.92
CA VAL A 276 9.86 35.35 2.38
C VAL A 276 8.93 36.17 1.51
N PRO A 277 8.16 35.55 0.59
CA PRO A 277 7.33 36.34 -0.31
C PRO A 277 6.48 37.22 0.60
N ASP A 278 6.42 38.52 0.30
CA ASP A 278 5.42 39.38 0.92
C ASP A 278 4.11 38.60 0.88
N LEU A 279 3.45 38.47 2.04
CA LEU A 279 2.17 37.78 2.15
C LEU A 279 1.30 38.26 0.99
N PRO A 280 0.83 37.36 0.09
CA PRO A 280 0.01 37.76 -1.03
C PRO A 280 -1.10 38.68 -0.55
N ASN A 281 -1.28 39.83 -1.20
CA ASN A 281 -2.25 40.83 -0.80
C ASN A 281 -3.60 40.62 -1.50
N THR A 282 -3.60 39.85 -2.58
CA THR A 282 -4.81 39.51 -3.36
C THR A 282 -4.99 38.01 -3.53
N MET A 283 -6.22 37.59 -3.82
CA MET A 283 -6.55 36.19 -4.08
C MET A 283 -5.85 35.66 -5.34
N GLU A 284 -5.70 36.51 -6.36
CA GLU A 284 -4.99 36.22 -7.60
C GLU A 284 -3.49 36.00 -7.37
N GLU A 285 -2.84 36.85 -6.56
CA GLU A 285 -1.43 36.66 -6.18
C GLU A 285 -1.24 35.36 -5.40
N ALA A 286 -2.14 35.07 -4.44
CA ALA A 286 -2.09 33.83 -3.68
C ALA A 286 -2.25 32.61 -4.59
N ARG A 287 -3.19 32.65 -5.54
CA ARG A 287 -3.38 31.60 -6.53
C ARG A 287 -2.13 31.41 -7.40
N ALA A 288 -1.55 32.49 -7.93
CA ALA A 288 -0.35 32.44 -8.76
C ALA A 288 0.86 31.85 -8.01
N ALA A 289 1.02 32.23 -6.74
CA ALA A 289 2.05 31.66 -5.88
C ALA A 289 1.80 30.18 -5.55
N ALA A 290 0.53 29.77 -5.37
CA ALA A 290 0.16 28.39 -5.10
C ALA A 290 0.45 27.44 -6.26
N MET A 291 0.35 27.92 -7.50
CA MET A 291 0.71 27.15 -8.71
C MET A 291 2.20 26.74 -8.73
N HIS A 292 3.05 27.41 -7.95
CA HIS A 292 4.49 27.15 -7.87
C HIS A 292 4.91 26.64 -6.48
N CYS A 293 3.95 26.19 -5.66
CA CYS A 293 4.18 25.80 -4.28
C CYS A 293 5.07 24.55 -4.17
N LYS A 294 6.17 24.66 -3.40
CA LYS A 294 7.07 23.55 -3.04
C LYS A 294 7.15 23.28 -1.53
N ARG A 295 6.09 23.63 -0.78
CA ARG A 295 6.05 23.53 0.69
C ARG A 295 6.01 22.09 1.23
N CYS A 296 5.66 21.11 0.40
CA CYS A 296 5.66 19.68 0.73
C CYS A 296 5.91 18.84 -0.53
N GLY A 297 6.23 17.55 -0.37
CA GLY A 297 6.57 16.66 -1.49
C GLY A 297 5.40 16.31 -2.44
N LEU A 298 4.16 16.70 -2.14
CA LEU A 298 3.01 16.38 -3.00
C LEU A 298 3.05 17.06 -4.37
N CYS A 299 3.71 18.21 -4.48
CA CYS A 299 3.87 18.94 -5.74
C CYS A 299 4.77 18.22 -6.75
N GLU A 300 5.56 17.23 -6.31
CA GLU A 300 6.48 16.50 -7.19
C GLU A 300 5.77 15.45 -8.05
N ALA A 301 4.66 14.90 -7.56
CA ALA A 301 3.93 13.80 -8.19
C ALA A 301 2.59 14.21 -8.80
N ALA A 302 1.95 15.26 -8.27
CA ALA A 302 0.70 15.80 -8.81
C ALA A 302 0.92 16.45 -10.18
N THR A 303 -0.13 16.48 -11.02
CA THR A 303 -0.04 17.14 -12.34
C THR A 303 0.01 18.65 -12.19
N GLN A 304 -0.80 19.21 -11.29
CA GLN A 304 -0.88 20.65 -11.04
C GLN A 304 -1.52 20.94 -9.67
N THR A 305 -1.38 22.18 -9.21
CA THR A 305 -2.12 22.70 -8.05
C THR A 305 -3.60 22.87 -8.40
N VAL A 306 -4.49 22.34 -7.57
CA VAL A 306 -5.93 22.61 -7.65
C VAL A 306 -6.30 23.65 -6.61
N TRP A 307 -6.45 24.90 -7.06
CA TRP A 307 -6.88 26.02 -6.23
C TRP A 307 -8.39 25.98 -5.96
N GLY A 308 -8.86 26.72 -4.95
CA GLY A 308 -10.29 26.90 -4.73
C GLY A 308 -10.97 27.68 -5.85
N ARG A 309 -12.29 27.52 -5.93
CA ARG A 309 -13.13 28.17 -6.92
C ARG A 309 -14.48 28.52 -6.31
N GLY A 310 -15.02 29.67 -6.70
CA GLY A 310 -16.36 30.10 -6.32
C GLY A 310 -16.46 31.62 -6.33
N HIS A 311 -17.50 32.14 -5.70
CA HIS A 311 -17.64 33.58 -5.51
C HIS A 311 -16.62 34.07 -4.47
N ALA A 312 -15.83 35.10 -4.79
CA ALA A 312 -14.76 35.59 -3.91
C ALA A 312 -15.29 36.17 -2.58
N GLN A 313 -16.57 36.53 -2.51
CA GLN A 313 -17.25 37.00 -1.28
C GLN A 313 -18.30 36.01 -0.79
N ALA A 314 -18.17 34.72 -1.15
CA ALA A 314 -19.10 33.69 -0.71
C ALA A 314 -19.18 33.63 0.82
N LYS A 315 -20.40 33.61 1.35
CA LYS A 315 -20.64 33.47 2.80
C LYS A 315 -20.49 32.02 3.28
N LEU A 316 -20.60 31.06 2.36
CA LEU A 316 -20.31 29.66 2.61
C LEU A 316 -18.97 29.28 1.96
N MET A 317 -18.11 28.58 2.70
CA MET A 317 -16.95 27.90 2.15
C MET A 317 -17.10 26.39 2.34
N ILE A 318 -16.79 25.59 1.32
CA ILE A 318 -16.82 24.12 1.38
C ILE A 318 -15.39 23.61 1.21
N VAL A 319 -14.91 22.81 2.16
CA VAL A 319 -13.53 22.31 2.22
C VAL A 319 -13.52 20.78 2.20
N GLY A 320 -12.95 20.20 1.14
CA GLY A 320 -12.68 18.77 1.02
C GLY A 320 -11.30 18.37 1.52
N GLU A 321 -10.93 17.10 1.36
CA GLU A 321 -9.63 16.58 1.80
C GLU A 321 -8.48 17.01 0.87
N GLN A 322 -8.56 16.59 -0.39
CA GLN A 322 -7.56 16.84 -1.43
C GLN A 322 -8.19 16.68 -2.82
N PRO A 323 -7.51 17.09 -3.90
CA PRO A 323 -7.99 16.84 -5.25
C PRO A 323 -7.93 15.34 -5.57
N GLY A 324 -8.87 14.83 -6.35
CA GLY A 324 -8.83 13.49 -6.91
C GLY A 324 -8.19 13.46 -8.30
N ASP A 325 -8.31 12.30 -8.96
CA ASP A 325 -7.74 12.05 -10.29
C ASP A 325 -8.29 13.03 -11.35
N ALA A 326 -9.61 13.26 -11.35
CA ALA A 326 -10.26 14.15 -12.30
C ALA A 326 -9.93 15.63 -12.01
N GLU A 327 -9.92 16.01 -10.72
CA GLU A 327 -9.61 17.36 -10.27
C GLU A 327 -8.17 17.75 -10.61
N ASP A 328 -7.21 16.85 -10.39
CA ASP A 328 -5.81 17.06 -10.69
C ASP A 328 -5.53 17.25 -12.20
N LEU A 329 -6.31 16.61 -13.07
CA LEU A 329 -6.21 16.84 -14.51
C LEU A 329 -6.94 18.11 -14.95
N ALA A 330 -8.09 18.41 -14.34
CA ALA A 330 -8.93 19.55 -14.71
C ALA A 330 -8.49 20.89 -14.10
N GLY A 331 -7.67 20.86 -13.04
CA GLY A 331 -7.28 22.05 -12.28
C GLY A 331 -8.44 22.69 -11.50
N LYS A 332 -9.51 21.92 -11.21
CA LYS A 332 -10.74 22.41 -10.57
C LYS A 332 -11.18 21.46 -9.45
N PRO A 333 -11.59 21.95 -8.27
CA PRO A 333 -12.04 21.10 -7.18
C PRO A 333 -13.44 20.54 -7.48
N PHE A 334 -13.73 19.34 -6.95
CA PHE A 334 -15.04 18.68 -7.01
C PHE A 334 -15.62 18.49 -8.42
N VAL A 335 -14.83 17.99 -9.37
CA VAL A 335 -15.31 17.67 -10.73
C VAL A 335 -15.49 16.17 -10.99
N GLY A 336 -14.99 15.32 -10.11
CA GLY A 336 -15.15 13.87 -10.19
C GLY A 336 -16.50 13.38 -9.65
N PRO A 337 -16.68 12.04 -9.51
CA PRO A 337 -17.94 11.45 -9.05
C PRO A 337 -18.41 11.95 -7.67
N ALA A 338 -17.47 12.17 -6.75
CA ALA A 338 -17.78 12.73 -5.43
C ALA A 338 -18.22 14.20 -5.52
N GLY A 339 -17.68 14.95 -6.47
CA GLY A 339 -18.08 16.32 -6.77
C GLY A 339 -19.47 16.40 -7.37
N GLN A 340 -19.81 15.50 -8.30
CA GLN A 340 -21.16 15.44 -8.86
C GLN A 340 -22.22 15.18 -7.78
N LEU A 341 -21.98 14.19 -6.90
CA LEU A 341 -22.88 13.93 -5.78
C LEU A 341 -23.02 15.15 -4.85
N LEU A 342 -21.92 15.87 -4.60
CA LEU A 342 -21.95 17.09 -3.80
C LEU A 342 -22.78 18.19 -4.49
N THR A 343 -22.59 18.41 -5.78
CA THR A 343 -23.37 19.37 -6.58
C THR A 343 -24.85 19.02 -6.52
N ASP A 344 -25.23 17.77 -6.76
CA ASP A 344 -26.63 17.35 -6.72
C ASP A 344 -27.28 17.62 -5.35
N LEU A 345 -26.54 17.39 -4.26
CA LEU A 345 -27.00 17.64 -2.90
C LEU A 345 -27.04 19.12 -2.53
N MET A 346 -26.11 19.92 -3.05
CA MET A 346 -26.10 21.37 -2.88
C MET A 346 -27.29 22.01 -3.61
N ASP A 347 -27.61 21.53 -4.81
CA ASP A 347 -28.79 21.97 -5.56
C ASP A 347 -30.08 21.61 -4.81
N GLU A 348 -30.16 20.38 -4.27
CA GLU A 348 -31.28 19.91 -3.43
C GLU A 348 -31.42 20.71 -2.13
N ALA A 349 -30.31 21.18 -1.55
CA ALA A 349 -30.27 22.03 -0.36
C ALA A 349 -30.33 23.54 -0.65
N GLU A 350 -30.54 23.95 -1.91
CA GLU A 350 -30.61 25.35 -2.36
C GLU A 350 -29.36 26.20 -2.03
N VAL A 351 -28.16 25.60 -2.11
CA VAL A 351 -26.88 26.28 -1.85
C VAL A 351 -26.42 27.03 -3.11
N VAL A 352 -26.61 28.35 -3.15
CA VAL A 352 -26.37 29.16 -4.36
C VAL A 352 -24.97 29.78 -4.46
N ASP A 353 -24.35 30.19 -3.35
CA ASP A 353 -23.08 30.94 -3.35
C ASP A 353 -22.05 30.33 -2.38
N SER A 354 -21.12 29.54 -2.92
CA SER A 354 -20.04 28.93 -2.12
C SER A 354 -18.65 29.10 -2.74
N TRP A 355 -17.63 29.17 -1.88
CA TRP A 355 -16.24 28.96 -2.25
C TRP A 355 -15.86 27.50 -1.97
N MET A 356 -15.53 26.73 -3.00
CA MET A 356 -15.18 25.32 -2.87
C MET A 356 -13.67 25.12 -3.00
N THR A 357 -13.07 24.41 -2.05
CA THR A 357 -11.62 24.15 -2.03
C THR A 357 -11.30 22.86 -1.26
N ASN A 358 -10.02 22.54 -1.09
CA ASN A 358 -9.55 21.38 -0.34
C ASN A 358 -8.51 21.76 0.72
N ALA A 359 -8.38 20.95 1.78
CA ALA A 359 -7.35 21.13 2.80
C ALA A 359 -5.93 21.05 2.22
N VAL A 360 -5.73 20.16 1.25
CA VAL A 360 -4.49 20.01 0.47
C VAL A 360 -4.75 20.36 -0.99
N LYS A 361 -3.79 21.03 -1.65
CA LYS A 361 -3.95 21.53 -3.04
C LYS A 361 -3.37 20.63 -4.13
N HIS A 362 -2.67 19.56 -3.77
CA HIS A 362 -2.05 18.61 -4.70
C HIS A 362 -2.58 17.21 -4.47
N PHE A 363 -2.78 16.45 -5.53
CA PHE A 363 -3.31 15.09 -5.45
C PHE A 363 -2.24 14.09 -5.00
N LYS A 364 -2.48 13.43 -3.87
CA LYS A 364 -1.67 12.31 -3.41
C LYS A 364 -2.24 10.98 -3.90
N PHE A 365 -1.43 10.22 -4.63
CA PHE A 365 -1.86 8.94 -5.19
C PHE A 365 -0.74 7.90 -5.26
N ARG A 366 -1.16 6.64 -5.41
CA ARG A 366 -0.29 5.51 -5.79
C ARG A 366 -0.61 5.07 -7.21
N PRO A 367 0.38 4.99 -8.11
CA PRO A 367 0.18 4.40 -9.42
C PRO A 367 -0.20 2.91 -9.29
N THR A 368 -1.34 2.51 -9.87
CA THR A 368 -1.77 1.10 -9.94
C THR A 368 -2.21 0.79 -11.37
N GLY A 369 -1.28 0.26 -12.16
CA GLY A 369 -1.49 0.07 -13.60
C GLY A 369 -1.69 1.42 -14.29
N LYS A 370 -2.80 1.57 -15.03
CA LYS A 370 -3.21 2.84 -15.67
C LYS A 370 -4.02 3.78 -14.77
N ARG A 371 -4.31 3.39 -13.51
CA ARG A 371 -5.15 4.16 -12.58
C ARG A 371 -4.30 4.83 -11.51
N ARG A 372 -4.71 6.02 -11.08
CA ARG A 372 -4.12 6.74 -9.96
C ARG A 372 -4.99 6.52 -8.72
N MET A 373 -4.53 5.65 -7.82
CA MET A 373 -5.28 5.30 -6.60
C MET A 373 -5.05 6.34 -5.52
N HIS A 374 -6.10 7.06 -5.13
CA HIS A 374 -6.08 8.06 -4.07
C HIS A 374 -5.48 7.54 -2.75
N GLN A 375 -4.61 8.33 -2.13
CA GLN A 375 -4.11 8.12 -0.77
C GLN A 375 -4.38 9.34 0.09
N ASN A 376 -4.87 9.15 1.31
CA ASN A 376 -5.14 10.30 2.19
C ASN A 376 -3.83 11.06 2.50
N PRO A 377 -3.88 12.41 2.56
CA PRO A 377 -2.76 13.19 3.01
C PRO A 377 -2.49 12.91 4.50
N ASN A 378 -1.21 12.96 4.89
CA ASN A 378 -0.82 12.86 6.28
C ASN A 378 -0.90 14.23 6.97
N ARG A 379 -0.75 14.25 8.31
CA ARG A 379 -0.84 15.49 9.10
C ARG A 379 0.16 16.54 8.64
N HIS A 380 1.40 16.14 8.41
CA HIS A 380 2.46 17.05 7.96
C HIS A 380 2.11 17.73 6.63
N GLU A 381 1.57 16.99 5.67
CA GLU A 381 1.10 17.53 4.39
C GLU A 381 -0.06 18.50 4.56
N ILE A 382 -1.03 18.17 5.44
CA ILE A 382 -2.16 19.05 5.77
C ILE A 382 -1.65 20.33 6.42
N ASP A 383 -0.79 20.25 7.43
CA ASP A 383 -0.27 21.39 8.18
C ASP A 383 0.52 22.35 7.27
N HIS A 384 1.33 21.81 6.35
CA HIS A 384 2.05 22.60 5.35
C HIS A 384 1.13 23.26 4.32
N CYS A 385 0.05 22.58 3.90
CA CYS A 385 -0.88 23.11 2.92
C CYS A 385 -1.93 24.06 3.54
N ARG A 386 -2.19 23.95 4.86
CA ARG A 386 -3.14 24.79 5.60
C ARG A 386 -2.89 26.27 5.38
N TRP A 387 -1.64 26.68 5.24
CA TRP A 387 -1.31 28.08 4.93
C TRP A 387 -2.03 28.63 3.69
N TRP A 388 -2.22 27.82 2.64
CA TRP A 388 -3.00 28.23 1.47
C TRP A 388 -4.50 28.30 1.76
N LEU A 389 -5.02 27.35 2.55
CA LEU A 389 -6.40 27.36 3.01
C LEU A 389 -6.70 28.60 3.88
N ASP A 390 -5.78 28.95 4.78
CA ASP A 390 -5.88 30.13 5.64
C ASP A 390 -5.89 31.41 4.80
N LEU A 391 -5.10 31.47 3.72
CA LEU A 391 -5.15 32.59 2.77
C LEU A 391 -6.51 32.67 2.05
N GLU A 392 -7.03 31.57 1.53
CA GLU A 392 -8.38 31.56 0.93
C GLU A 392 -9.44 32.03 1.92
N ARG A 393 -9.41 31.55 3.16
CA ARG A 393 -10.35 31.95 4.21
C ARG A 393 -10.21 33.43 4.58
N ARG A 394 -8.97 33.95 4.64
CA ARG A 394 -8.70 35.36 4.89
C ARG A 394 -9.29 36.26 3.81
N PHE A 395 -9.24 35.84 2.55
CA PHE A 395 -9.78 36.62 1.43
C PHE A 395 -11.31 36.47 1.29
N VAL A 396 -11.82 35.25 1.38
CA VAL A 396 -13.25 34.96 1.23
C VAL A 396 -14.07 35.46 2.42
N LYS A 397 -13.51 35.36 3.63
CA LYS A 397 -14.16 35.68 4.92
C LYS A 397 -15.56 35.05 5.03
N PRO A 398 -15.66 33.71 4.92
CA PRO A 398 -16.95 33.03 4.99
C PRO A 398 -17.56 33.16 6.39
N THR A 399 -18.88 33.31 6.45
CA THR A 399 -19.64 33.25 7.70
C THR A 399 -19.62 31.83 8.27
N LEU A 400 -19.73 30.82 7.40
CA LEU A 400 -19.68 29.41 7.77
C LEU A 400 -18.77 28.63 6.81
N THR A 401 -17.96 27.73 7.36
CA THR A 401 -17.17 26.76 6.59
C THR A 401 -17.71 25.35 6.80
N VAL A 402 -17.97 24.60 5.74
CA VAL A 402 -18.36 23.19 5.80
C VAL A 402 -17.13 22.31 5.55
N ALA A 403 -16.79 21.48 6.53
CA ALA A 403 -15.69 20.53 6.46
C ALA A 403 -16.19 19.15 6.03
N LEU A 404 -15.84 18.74 4.81
CA LEU A 404 -16.19 17.43 4.26
C LEU A 404 -15.15 16.39 4.71
N GLY A 405 -15.47 15.63 5.75
CA GLY A 405 -14.61 14.55 6.25
C GLY A 405 -13.56 14.99 7.28
N GLY A 406 -12.84 14.00 7.81
CA GLY A 406 -11.92 14.18 8.94
C GLY A 406 -10.71 15.06 8.64
N SER A 407 -10.13 14.94 7.45
CA SER A 407 -8.94 15.71 7.05
C SER A 407 -9.24 17.20 6.92
N ALA A 408 -10.39 17.56 6.33
CA ALA A 408 -10.86 18.94 6.26
C ALA A 408 -11.17 19.50 7.65
N ALA A 409 -11.85 18.71 8.49
CA ALA A 409 -12.19 19.11 9.86
C ALA A 409 -10.92 19.37 10.69
N TYR A 410 -9.92 18.48 10.60
CA TYR A 410 -8.62 18.68 11.25
C TYR A 410 -7.90 19.92 10.73
N ALA A 411 -7.84 20.13 9.41
CA ALA A 411 -7.17 21.29 8.82
C ALA A 411 -7.72 22.63 9.31
N LEU A 412 -9.03 22.70 9.57
CA LEU A 412 -9.72 23.91 9.99
C LEU A 412 -9.71 24.13 11.51
N THR A 413 -9.82 23.06 12.30
CA THR A 413 -10.05 23.12 13.76
C THR A 413 -8.85 22.68 14.59
N GLY A 414 -7.90 21.94 14.02
CA GLY A 414 -6.81 21.27 14.73
C GLY A 414 -7.24 20.07 15.57
N ASN A 415 -8.54 19.79 15.66
CA ASN A 415 -9.07 18.67 16.43
C ASN A 415 -8.97 17.37 15.61
N ASP A 416 -8.31 16.37 16.17
CA ASP A 416 -8.04 15.07 15.53
C ASP A 416 -8.95 13.93 16.00
N ALA A 417 -9.97 14.24 16.81
CA ALA A 417 -10.93 13.25 17.28
C ALA A 417 -11.76 12.64 16.12
N PRO A 418 -12.27 11.40 16.27
CA PRO A 418 -13.04 10.71 15.25
C PRO A 418 -14.21 11.55 14.69
N LEU A 419 -14.45 11.45 13.37
CA LEU A 419 -15.44 12.27 12.65
C LEU A 419 -16.89 12.00 13.09
N LYS A 420 -17.27 10.74 13.29
CA LYS A 420 -18.66 10.33 13.55
C LYS A 420 -19.34 11.08 14.71
N PRO A 421 -18.74 11.26 15.90
CA PRO A 421 -19.34 12.04 16.99
C PRO A 421 -19.33 13.56 16.77
N ARG A 422 -18.59 14.05 15.77
CA ARG A 422 -18.43 15.47 15.44
C ARG A 422 -19.36 15.92 14.31
N ARG A 423 -19.82 15.00 13.47
CA ARG A 423 -20.71 15.28 12.34
C ARG A 423 -22.00 15.97 12.82
N GLY A 424 -22.42 16.99 12.07
CA GLY A 424 -23.61 17.82 12.35
C GLY A 424 -23.39 18.85 13.46
N LYS A 425 -22.16 19.01 13.97
CA LYS A 425 -21.82 20.01 14.98
C LYS A 425 -21.01 21.14 14.36
N ILE A 426 -21.22 22.34 14.90
CA ILE A 426 -20.40 23.52 14.60
C ILE A 426 -19.26 23.58 15.60
N GLU A 427 -18.03 23.63 15.08
CA GLU A 427 -16.80 23.79 15.83
C GLU A 427 -16.14 25.13 15.50
N THR A 428 -15.19 25.54 16.33
CA THR A 428 -14.43 26.78 16.14
C THR A 428 -13.16 26.50 15.34
N ALA A 429 -12.96 27.23 14.25
CA ALA A 429 -11.72 27.20 13.47
C ALA A 429 -10.55 27.88 14.20
N HIS A 430 -9.34 27.69 13.68
CA HIS A 430 -8.13 28.35 14.18
C HIS A 430 -8.21 29.90 14.21
N ASP A 431 -8.97 30.50 13.31
CA ASP A 431 -9.19 31.95 13.22
C ASP A 431 -10.47 32.43 13.93
N GLY A 432 -11.13 31.55 14.69
CA GLY A 432 -12.38 31.84 15.39
C GLY A 432 -13.65 31.69 14.54
N GLY A 433 -13.54 31.36 13.26
CA GLY A 433 -14.71 31.13 12.38
C GLY A 433 -15.49 29.87 12.72
N ALA A 434 -16.75 29.80 12.27
CA ALA A 434 -17.62 28.63 12.46
C ALA A 434 -17.35 27.53 11.41
N VAL A 435 -17.24 26.27 11.85
CA VAL A 435 -17.00 25.10 11.00
C VAL A 435 -18.06 24.03 11.24
N LEU A 436 -18.94 23.79 10.29
CA LEU A 436 -19.85 22.65 10.30
C LEU A 436 -19.13 21.41 9.78
N VAL A 437 -19.07 20.35 10.58
CA VAL A 437 -18.40 19.10 10.21
C VAL A 437 -19.40 18.10 9.64
N THR A 438 -19.11 17.51 8.48
CA THR A 438 -20.00 16.51 7.84
C THR A 438 -19.23 15.40 7.10
N TRP A 439 -19.96 14.47 6.47
CA TRP A 439 -19.41 13.39 5.67
C TRP A 439 -18.75 13.89 4.38
N HIS A 440 -17.69 13.21 3.97
CA HIS A 440 -17.15 13.42 2.63
C HIS A 440 -18.00 12.65 1.59
N PRO A 441 -18.38 13.23 0.45
CA PRO A 441 -19.19 12.54 -0.56
C PRO A 441 -18.58 11.23 -1.05
N SER A 442 -17.25 11.13 -1.11
CA SER A 442 -16.57 9.88 -1.48
C SER A 442 -16.75 8.75 -0.46
N TYR A 443 -17.07 9.05 0.81
CA TYR A 443 -17.41 8.03 1.80
C TYR A 443 -18.75 7.39 1.45
N ILE A 444 -19.74 8.21 1.07
CA ILE A 444 -21.07 7.77 0.65
C ILE A 444 -20.97 6.85 -0.58
N LEU A 445 -20.15 7.22 -1.58
CA LEU A 445 -19.91 6.41 -2.78
C LEU A 445 -19.21 5.07 -2.53
N ARG A 446 -18.65 4.84 -1.33
CA ARG A 446 -18.02 3.57 -0.94
C ARG A 446 -18.95 2.70 -0.08
N LEU A 447 -20.12 3.20 0.29
CA LEU A 447 -21.13 2.44 1.03
C LEU A 447 -22.11 1.78 0.06
N ASP A 448 -22.70 0.67 0.50
CA ASP A 448 -23.74 -0.05 -0.24
C ASP A 448 -25.07 -0.03 0.53
N GLY A 449 -26.19 -0.05 -0.22
CA GLY A 449 -27.52 -0.27 0.33
C GLY A 449 -28.01 0.81 1.30
N PRO A 450 -28.72 0.45 2.40
CA PRO A 450 -29.32 1.41 3.32
C PRO A 450 -28.33 2.41 3.95
N ALA A 451 -27.09 1.98 4.18
CA ALA A 451 -26.07 2.83 4.79
C ALA A 451 -25.69 4.02 3.89
N ALA A 452 -25.65 3.81 2.57
CA ALA A 452 -25.39 4.88 1.61
C ALA A 452 -26.55 5.89 1.58
N ALA A 453 -27.80 5.41 1.62
CA ALA A 453 -28.98 6.26 1.66
C ALA A 453 -29.03 7.13 2.94
N THR A 454 -28.75 6.52 4.11
CA THR A 454 -28.66 7.26 5.38
C THR A 454 -27.55 8.33 5.33
N ALA A 455 -26.34 7.97 4.89
CA ALA A 455 -25.24 8.93 4.83
C ALA A 455 -25.49 10.07 3.82
N ARG A 456 -26.21 9.79 2.72
CA ARG A 456 -26.67 10.81 1.76
C ARG A 456 -27.66 11.78 2.41
N ALA A 457 -28.65 11.26 3.13
CA ALA A 457 -29.62 12.09 3.84
C ALA A 457 -28.96 12.95 4.92
N GLU A 458 -28.04 12.38 5.71
CA GLU A 458 -27.29 13.13 6.73
C GLU A 458 -26.46 14.27 6.11
N LEU A 459 -25.82 14.05 4.96
CA LEU A 459 -25.09 15.12 4.26
C LEU A 459 -26.03 16.20 3.72
N LEU A 460 -27.20 15.81 3.21
CA LEU A 460 -28.22 16.76 2.75
C LEU A 460 -28.71 17.64 3.91
N ASP A 461 -29.04 17.05 5.05
CA ASP A 461 -29.50 17.75 6.25
C ASP A 461 -28.45 18.76 6.74
N ASP A 462 -27.18 18.36 6.76
CA ASP A 462 -26.07 19.24 7.14
C ASP A 462 -25.90 20.41 6.14
N LEU A 463 -26.05 20.17 4.83
CA LEU A 463 -25.98 21.22 3.81
C LEU A 463 -27.17 22.18 3.89
N ALA A 464 -28.37 21.68 4.14
CA ALA A 464 -29.56 22.50 4.35
C ALA A 464 -29.42 23.37 5.61
N ALA A 465 -28.91 22.81 6.71
CA ALA A 465 -28.60 23.56 7.92
C ALA A 465 -27.56 24.66 7.68
N ALA A 466 -26.54 24.38 6.85
CA ALA A 466 -25.57 25.39 6.43
C ALA A 466 -26.22 26.50 5.60
N ALA A 467 -27.08 26.15 4.64
CA ALA A 467 -27.82 27.12 3.83
C ALA A 467 -28.70 28.03 4.71
N ASP A 468 -29.39 27.47 5.70
CA ASP A 468 -30.21 28.22 6.66
C ASP A 468 -29.41 29.23 7.47
N VAL A 469 -28.22 28.86 7.96
CA VAL A 469 -27.32 29.78 8.66
C VAL A 469 -26.95 30.97 7.77
N ILE A 470 -26.66 30.71 6.48
CA ILE A 470 -26.32 31.78 5.54
C ILE A 470 -27.54 32.65 5.21
N ARG A 471 -28.73 32.07 5.02
CA ARG A 471 -29.97 32.83 4.80
C ARG A 471 -30.30 33.73 6.00
N ALA A 472 -30.08 33.24 7.21
CA ALA A 472 -30.25 34.02 8.44
C ALA A 472 -29.23 35.17 8.55
N ASP A 473 -27.97 34.94 8.16
CA ASP A 473 -26.93 35.98 8.14
C ASP A 473 -27.24 37.09 7.12
N LEU A 474 -27.68 36.71 5.92
CA LEU A 474 -28.03 37.65 4.85
C LEU A 474 -29.31 38.46 5.13
N SER A 475 -30.22 37.92 5.94
CA SER A 475 -31.46 38.62 6.34
C SER A 475 -31.28 39.53 7.57
N ARG A 476 -30.13 39.49 8.24
CA ARG A 476 -29.84 40.38 9.38
C ARG A 476 -29.57 41.80 8.87
N PRO A 477 -30.29 42.83 9.37
CA PRO A 477 -30.00 44.21 8.98
C PRO A 477 -28.56 44.58 9.38
N PRO A 478 -27.85 45.39 8.57
CA PRO A 478 -26.49 45.81 8.91
C PRO A 478 -26.52 46.48 10.28
N THR A 479 -25.81 45.89 11.25
CA THR A 479 -25.66 46.48 12.57
C THR A 479 -24.99 47.83 12.39
N ALA A 480 -25.72 48.91 12.71
CA ALA A 480 -25.15 50.25 12.75
C ALA A 480 -23.91 50.23 13.65
N SER A 481 -22.74 50.49 13.08
CA SER A 481 -21.52 50.75 13.85
C SER A 481 -21.80 51.90 14.80
N SER A 482 -21.91 51.58 16.08
CA SER A 482 -21.80 52.54 17.17
C SER A 482 -20.33 52.95 17.26
N HIS A 483 -19.96 53.97 16.49
CA HIS A 483 -18.79 54.77 16.80
C HIS A 483 -19.17 55.73 17.93
N VAL A 484 -18.68 55.40 19.13
CA VAL A 484 -18.28 56.38 20.15
C VAL A 484 -16.77 56.32 20.26
#